data_AF-A0A435XZJ3-F1
#
_entry.id   AF-A0A435XZJ3-F1
#
_cell.length_a   1.000
_cell.length_b   1.000
_cell.length_c   1.000
_cell.angle_alpha   90.00
_cell.angle_beta   90.00
_cell.angle_gamma   90.00
#
_symmetry.space_group_name_H-M   'P 1'
#
loop_
_entity.id
_entity.type
_entity.pdbx_description
1 polymer ?
#
loop_
_entity_poly.entity_id
_entity_poly.type
_entity_poly.pdbx_seq_one_letter_code
_entity_poly.pdbx_strand_id
1 'polypeptide(L)'
;TYVAHSDSSVSATMFKSIVQGFQSVEPLKIGELWALPSLLRFVLIENLRRLAVRVNRTRQMRQIANDVADKVLATDDSADRQSILSNFSAHAQDTTFATQLLYRLRDGSQNAGKALEWLEGELEKTGSDAEEIIISEHHTLSSGNVTTGNIIRGLRLINDVDWTVWFEGVSRIDTVLRERTDFAALDFFSRDQYRTAIEELARRSNLSEYRVAEKAIELAGHAASDGDGDVVLTGSAHTDVGFFLVGPRRLELEKAIGYRPTISQTVKRAFRKTGWLGIVVPVFALTALLLVLSGNALANLGLSVPSIVLMLALFAVPASEGALAFFNTVVS
;
A
#
# COMPACT_ATOMS: atom_id res chain seq x y z
N THR A 1 8.22 6.46 -17.23
CA THR A 1 7.39 6.45 -16.00
C THR A 1 7.63 7.75 -15.26
N TYR A 2 6.59 8.51 -14.91
CA TYR A 2 6.61 9.88 -14.33
C TYR A 2 7.90 10.33 -13.60
N VAL A 3 8.35 9.57 -12.60
CA VAL A 3 9.53 9.88 -11.77
C VAL A 3 10.86 9.89 -12.57
N ALA A 4 10.93 9.14 -13.66
CA ALA A 4 12.09 9.10 -14.56
C ALA A 4 12.10 10.28 -15.57
N HIS A 5 10.96 10.95 -15.81
CA HIS A 5 10.88 12.10 -16.72
C HIS A 5 10.89 13.46 -15.98
N SER A 6 10.77 13.45 -14.64
CA SER A 6 10.74 14.65 -13.82
C SER A 6 11.99 14.83 -12.93
N ASP A 7 13.08 14.11 -13.20
CA ASP A 7 14.26 14.02 -12.32
C ASP A 7 13.90 13.70 -10.87
N SER A 8 12.90 12.84 -10.68
CA SER A 8 12.28 12.52 -9.38
C SER A 8 11.68 13.71 -8.62
N SER A 9 11.39 14.83 -9.28
CA SER A 9 10.61 15.91 -8.67
C SER A 9 9.17 15.45 -8.51
N VAL A 10 8.69 15.54 -7.26
CA VAL A 10 7.35 15.11 -6.85
C VAL A 10 6.70 16.29 -6.15
N SER A 11 5.49 16.64 -6.59
CA SER A 11 4.61 17.57 -5.87
C SER A 11 3.22 16.95 -5.72
N ALA A 12 2.53 17.26 -4.62
CA ALA A 12 1.19 16.74 -4.37
C ALA A 12 0.20 17.16 -5.48
N THR A 13 0.32 18.39 -5.98
CA THR A 13 -0.52 18.93 -7.06
C THR A 13 -0.28 18.20 -8.38
N MET A 14 0.98 17.97 -8.75
CA MET A 14 1.30 17.26 -9.99
C MET A 14 0.87 15.79 -9.90
N PHE A 15 1.07 15.16 -8.74
CA PHE A 15 0.61 13.80 -8.48
C PHE A 15 -0.91 13.69 -8.59
N LYS A 16 -1.65 14.66 -8.03
CA LYS A 16 -3.11 14.77 -8.18
C LYS A 16 -3.52 14.84 -9.66
N SER A 17 -2.91 15.74 -10.45
CA SER A 17 -3.25 15.89 -11.87
C SER A 17 -3.00 14.61 -12.68
N ILE A 18 -1.91 13.88 -12.37
CA ILE A 18 -1.60 12.61 -13.03
C ILE A 18 -2.64 11.55 -12.69
N VAL A 19 -2.98 11.43 -11.42
CA VAL A 19 -4.00 10.47 -10.95
C VAL A 19 -5.36 10.79 -11.58
N GLN A 20 -5.73 12.07 -11.68
CA GLN A 20 -6.95 12.49 -12.37
C GLN A 20 -6.92 12.17 -13.87
N GLY A 21 -5.78 12.41 -14.53
CA GLY A 21 -5.58 12.03 -15.93
C GLY A 21 -5.72 10.52 -16.15
N PHE A 22 -5.11 9.71 -15.29
CA PHE A 22 -5.23 8.24 -15.33
C PHE A 22 -6.69 7.79 -15.14
N GLN A 23 -7.37 8.35 -14.13
CA GLN A 23 -8.78 8.03 -13.83
C GLN A 23 -9.78 8.46 -14.91
N SER A 24 -9.37 9.27 -15.88
CA SER A 24 -10.18 9.59 -17.06
C SER A 24 -10.29 8.43 -18.05
N VAL A 25 -9.29 7.55 -18.06
CA VAL A 25 -9.25 6.34 -18.90
C VAL A 25 -9.69 5.12 -18.09
N GLU A 26 -9.10 4.92 -16.91
CA GLU A 26 -9.38 3.76 -16.05
C GLU A 26 -9.61 4.22 -14.60
N PRO A 27 -10.85 4.17 -14.10
CA PRO A 27 -11.17 4.55 -12.73
C PRO A 27 -10.48 3.62 -11.73
N LEU A 28 -9.71 4.21 -10.81
CA LEU A 28 -9.06 3.49 -9.72
C LEU A 28 -10.06 3.15 -8.62
N LYS A 29 -9.85 2.00 -7.97
CA LYS A 29 -10.57 1.59 -6.77
C LYS A 29 -10.14 2.39 -5.54
N ILE A 30 -10.96 2.40 -4.50
CA ILE A 30 -10.68 3.00 -3.19
C ILE A 30 -9.34 2.48 -2.65
N GLY A 31 -9.18 1.15 -2.54
CA GLY A 31 -7.94 0.54 -2.09
C GLY A 31 -6.73 0.84 -2.99
N GLU A 32 -6.92 0.99 -4.30
CA GLU A 32 -5.85 1.35 -5.24
C GLU A 32 -5.38 2.79 -4.99
N LEU A 33 -6.31 3.73 -4.78
CA LEU A 33 -6.00 5.12 -4.41
C LEU A 33 -5.26 5.21 -3.07
N TRP A 34 -5.65 4.41 -2.07
CA TRP A 34 -4.94 4.35 -0.79
C TRP A 34 -3.54 3.73 -0.89
N ALA A 35 -3.27 2.90 -1.90
CA ALA A 35 -1.95 2.32 -2.12
C ALA A 35 -0.96 3.29 -2.79
N LEU A 36 -1.44 4.35 -3.43
CA LEU A 36 -0.63 5.31 -4.19
C LEU A 36 0.51 5.98 -3.40
N PRO A 37 0.31 6.45 -2.15
CA PRO A 37 1.39 7.04 -1.35
C PRO A 37 2.53 6.05 -1.08
N SER A 38 2.17 4.81 -0.74
CA SER A 38 3.11 3.73 -0.49
C SER A 38 3.87 3.34 -1.77
N LEU A 39 3.17 3.26 -2.90
CA LEU A 39 3.78 3.01 -4.21
C LEU A 39 4.75 4.12 -4.60
N LEU A 40 4.38 5.38 -4.40
CA LEU A 40 5.24 6.53 -4.68
C LEU A 40 6.51 6.50 -3.81
N ARG A 41 6.37 6.20 -2.51
CA ARG A 41 7.49 6.02 -1.59
C ARG A 41 8.42 4.91 -2.05
N PHE A 42 7.87 3.77 -2.45
CA PHE A 42 8.63 2.64 -2.97
C PHE A 42 9.44 3.02 -4.22
N VAL A 43 8.82 3.70 -5.19
CA VAL A 43 9.50 4.14 -6.42
C VAL A 43 10.65 5.11 -6.11
N LEU A 44 10.45 6.05 -5.17
CA LEU A 44 11.49 6.98 -4.75
C LEU A 44 12.66 6.28 -4.06
N ILE A 45 12.39 5.32 -3.16
CA ILE A 45 13.43 4.53 -2.48
C ILE A 45 14.21 3.68 -3.48
N GLU A 46 13.52 3.05 -4.43
CA GLU A 46 14.17 2.24 -5.46
C GLU A 46 15.05 3.10 -6.39
N ASN A 47 14.61 4.32 -6.73
CA ASN A 47 15.48 5.28 -7.43
C ASN A 47 16.70 5.67 -6.60
N LEU A 48 16.53 5.92 -5.30
CA LEU A 48 17.66 6.23 -4.41
C LEU A 48 18.64 5.07 -4.33
N ARG A 49 18.15 3.83 -4.25
CA ARG A 49 18.97 2.63 -4.26
C ARG A 49 19.78 2.53 -5.54
N ARG A 50 19.16 2.72 -6.70
CA ARG A 50 19.87 2.74 -8.00
C ARG A 50 20.98 3.79 -8.02
N LEU A 51 20.72 4.98 -7.49
CA LEU A 51 21.71 6.05 -7.42
C LEU A 51 22.84 5.74 -6.44
N ALA A 52 22.53 5.17 -5.28
CA ALA A 52 23.54 4.74 -4.30
C ALA A 52 24.47 3.67 -4.88
N VAL A 53 23.94 2.70 -5.63
CA VAL A 53 24.75 1.70 -6.35
C VAL A 53 25.66 2.36 -7.37
N ARG A 54 25.14 3.35 -8.14
CA ARG A 54 25.95 4.11 -9.11
C ARG A 54 27.09 4.87 -8.41
N VAL A 55 26.79 5.58 -7.32
CA VAL A 55 27.79 6.32 -6.53
C VAL A 55 28.87 5.38 -5.98
N ASN A 56 28.49 4.20 -5.50
CA ASN A 56 29.45 3.21 -5.02
C ASN A 56 30.38 2.72 -6.14
N ARG A 57 29.83 2.43 -7.32
CA ARG A 57 30.62 2.06 -8.50
C ARG A 57 31.57 3.19 -8.90
N THR A 58 31.11 4.44 -8.95
CA THR A 58 31.94 5.62 -9.23
C THR A 58 33.09 5.73 -8.23
N ARG A 59 32.84 5.53 -6.92
CA ARG A 59 33.91 5.53 -5.90
C ARG A 59 34.94 4.42 -6.14
N GLN A 60 34.49 3.21 -6.47
CA GLN A 60 35.38 2.09 -6.79
C GLN A 60 36.24 2.39 -8.02
N MET A 61 35.65 2.92 -9.11
CA MET A 61 36.40 3.27 -10.32
C MET A 61 37.44 4.35 -10.07
N ARG A 62 37.11 5.38 -9.26
CA ARG A 62 38.10 6.41 -8.86
C ARG A 62 39.24 5.82 -8.04
N GLN A 63 38.95 4.89 -7.13
CA GLN A 63 39.98 4.22 -6.34
C GLN A 63 40.93 3.42 -7.23
N ILE A 64 40.39 2.62 -8.17
CA ILE A 64 41.21 1.85 -9.12
C ILE A 64 42.05 2.80 -9.98
N ALA A 65 41.48 3.91 -10.47
CA ALA A 65 42.23 4.90 -11.24
C ALA A 65 43.37 5.54 -10.43
N ASN A 66 43.15 5.85 -9.16
CA ASN A 66 44.20 6.36 -8.27
C ASN A 66 45.31 5.33 -8.06
N ASP A 67 44.96 4.07 -7.77
CA ASP A 67 45.92 2.99 -7.57
C ASP A 67 46.77 2.73 -8.83
N VAL A 68 46.16 2.83 -10.02
CA VAL A 68 46.87 2.72 -11.31
C VAL A 68 47.78 3.91 -11.53
N ALA A 69 47.29 5.13 -11.29
CA ALA A 69 48.09 6.34 -11.44
C ALA A 69 49.33 6.30 -10.52
N ASP A 70 49.17 5.88 -9.26
CA ASP A 70 50.27 5.77 -8.30
C ASP A 70 51.35 4.80 -8.78
N LYS A 71 50.94 3.62 -9.28
CA LYS A 71 51.88 2.62 -9.84
C LYS A 71 52.61 3.14 -11.06
N VAL A 72 51.89 3.82 -11.97
CA VAL A 72 52.45 4.32 -13.21
C VAL A 72 53.42 5.48 -12.95
N LEU A 73 53.09 6.40 -12.04
CA LEU A 73 53.94 7.53 -11.67
C LEU A 73 55.18 7.11 -10.86
N ALA A 74 55.09 6.02 -10.09
CA ALA A 74 56.22 5.47 -9.33
C ALA A 74 57.17 4.59 -10.16
N THR A 75 56.79 4.22 -11.39
CA THR A 75 57.59 3.34 -12.26
C THR A 75 58.41 4.19 -13.22
N ASP A 76 59.75 4.05 -13.19
CA ASP A 76 60.66 4.82 -14.06
C ASP A 76 60.80 4.24 -15.48
N ASP A 77 60.71 2.91 -15.62
CA ASP A 77 60.81 2.25 -16.94
C ASP A 77 59.52 2.36 -17.76
N SER A 78 59.67 2.62 -19.06
CA SER A 78 58.53 2.84 -19.94
C SER A 78 57.84 1.54 -20.40
N ALA A 79 58.56 0.41 -20.46
CA ALA A 79 57.96 -0.87 -20.84
C ALA A 79 57.11 -1.42 -19.69
N ASP A 80 57.60 -1.31 -18.46
CA ASP A 80 56.86 -1.70 -17.26
C ASP A 80 55.58 -0.86 -17.07
N ARG A 81 55.62 0.45 -17.31
CA ARG A 81 54.41 1.30 -17.32
C ARG A 81 53.38 0.82 -18.33
N GLN A 82 53.80 0.52 -19.55
CA GLN A 82 52.88 0.05 -20.61
C GLN A 82 52.23 -1.29 -20.24
N SER A 83 53.00 -2.20 -19.65
CA SER A 83 52.50 -3.47 -19.13
C SER A 83 51.41 -3.26 -18.07
N ILE A 84 51.66 -2.36 -17.10
CA ILE A 84 50.66 -2.02 -16.06
C ILE A 84 49.38 -1.50 -16.71
N LEU A 85 49.48 -0.48 -17.57
CA LEU A 85 48.32 0.17 -18.21
C LEU A 85 47.50 -0.81 -19.07
N SER A 86 48.16 -1.72 -19.80
CA SER A 86 47.48 -2.67 -20.69
C SER A 86 46.45 -3.55 -19.96
N ASN A 87 46.67 -3.85 -18.67
CA ASN A 87 45.75 -4.60 -17.81
C ASN A 87 44.45 -3.83 -17.50
N PHE A 88 44.42 -2.52 -17.74
CA PHE A 88 43.30 -1.63 -17.43
C PHE A 88 42.61 -1.06 -18.68
N SER A 89 42.87 -1.61 -19.88
CA SER A 89 42.20 -1.22 -21.13
C SER A 89 40.66 -1.25 -21.03
N ALA A 90 40.09 -2.29 -20.40
CA ALA A 90 38.64 -2.37 -20.17
C ALA A 90 38.12 -1.28 -19.21
N HIS A 91 38.94 -0.85 -18.24
CA HIS A 91 38.57 0.22 -17.29
C HIS A 91 38.67 1.60 -17.95
N ALA A 92 39.56 1.79 -18.93
CA ALA A 92 39.69 3.03 -19.69
C ALA A 92 38.40 3.42 -20.45
N GLN A 93 37.49 2.47 -20.68
CA GLN A 93 36.17 2.72 -21.27
C GLN A 93 35.15 3.25 -20.26
N ASP A 94 35.39 3.13 -18.95
CA ASP A 94 34.53 3.71 -17.92
C ASP A 94 34.88 5.20 -17.74
N THR A 95 33.92 6.07 -18.03
CA THR A 95 34.07 7.53 -18.00
C THR A 95 34.68 8.04 -16.69
N THR A 96 34.27 7.46 -15.54
CA THR A 96 34.76 7.88 -14.23
C THR A 96 36.23 7.49 -14.04
N PHE A 97 36.61 6.27 -14.44
CA PHE A 97 37.99 5.81 -14.37
C PHE A 97 38.89 6.66 -15.27
N ALA A 98 38.49 6.84 -16.54
CA ALA A 98 39.26 7.60 -17.52
C ALA A 98 39.44 9.06 -17.08
N THR A 99 38.38 9.71 -16.60
CA THR A 99 38.44 11.11 -16.14
C THR A 99 39.37 11.27 -14.94
N GLN A 100 39.29 10.35 -13.96
CA GLN A 100 40.13 10.38 -12.77
C GLN A 100 41.61 10.11 -13.12
N LEU A 101 41.87 9.15 -14.00
CA LEU A 101 43.22 8.82 -14.45
C LEU A 101 43.83 9.98 -15.26
N LEU A 102 43.06 10.57 -16.18
CA LEU A 102 43.46 11.76 -16.94
C LEU A 102 43.85 12.91 -15.99
N TYR A 103 43.02 13.19 -14.99
CA TYR A 103 43.31 14.21 -13.98
C TYR A 103 44.63 13.94 -13.24
N ARG A 104 44.84 12.70 -12.76
CA ARG A 104 46.06 12.30 -12.04
C ARG A 104 47.32 12.35 -12.91
N LEU A 105 47.22 11.97 -14.19
CA LEU A 105 48.35 11.97 -15.12
C LEU A 105 48.73 13.38 -15.58
N ARG A 106 47.75 14.28 -15.74
CA ARG A 106 48.01 15.67 -16.15
C ARG A 106 48.74 16.49 -15.08
N ASP A 107 48.54 16.14 -13.81
CA ASP A 107 49.26 16.73 -12.67
C ASP A 107 50.65 16.08 -12.43
N GLY A 108 51.01 15.04 -13.19
CA GLY A 108 52.29 14.31 -13.11
C GLY A 108 53.45 14.96 -13.86
N SER A 109 54.69 14.56 -13.52
CA SER A 109 55.93 15.03 -14.16
C SER A 109 56.12 14.51 -15.60
N GLN A 110 57.28 14.78 -16.22
CA GLN A 110 57.65 14.35 -17.60
C GLN A 110 57.39 12.86 -17.91
N ASN A 111 57.26 12.00 -16.90
CA ASN A 111 57.02 10.56 -17.04
C ASN A 111 55.57 10.20 -17.43
N ALA A 112 54.61 11.14 -17.36
CA ALA A 112 53.19 10.89 -17.62
C ALA A 112 52.80 10.89 -19.11
N GLY A 113 53.64 11.40 -20.02
CA GLY A 113 53.30 11.59 -21.44
C GLY A 113 52.83 10.32 -22.15
N LYS A 114 53.59 9.22 -22.06
CA LYS A 114 53.21 7.94 -22.69
C LYS A 114 51.95 7.31 -22.08
N ALA A 115 51.69 7.55 -20.80
CA ALA A 115 50.48 7.05 -20.13
C ALA A 115 49.24 7.83 -20.57
N LEU A 116 49.40 9.14 -20.84
CA LEU A 116 48.38 9.99 -21.42
C LEU A 116 48.06 9.55 -22.85
N GLU A 117 49.09 9.35 -23.69
CA GLU A 117 48.94 8.84 -25.06
C GLU A 117 48.22 7.48 -25.09
N TRP A 118 48.53 6.60 -24.13
CA TRP A 118 47.81 5.33 -24.00
C TRP A 118 46.32 5.53 -23.68
N LEU A 119 45.99 6.41 -22.73
CA LEU A 119 44.60 6.66 -22.33
C LEU A 119 43.80 7.29 -23.47
N GLU A 120 44.37 8.26 -24.17
CA GLU A 120 43.78 8.88 -25.37
C GLU A 120 43.53 7.82 -26.45
N GLY A 121 44.51 6.95 -26.71
CA GLY A 121 44.35 5.85 -27.66
C GLY A 121 43.28 4.83 -27.26
N GLU A 122 43.04 4.56 -25.98
CA GLU A 122 41.93 3.71 -25.55
C GLU A 122 40.57 4.40 -25.71
N LEU A 123 40.47 5.71 -25.46
CA LEU A 123 39.24 6.50 -25.63
C LEU A 123 38.84 6.58 -27.11
N GLU A 124 39.82 6.81 -27.99
CA GLU A 124 39.63 6.88 -29.44
C GLU A 124 39.06 5.58 -30.02
N LYS A 125 39.46 4.41 -29.49
CA LYS A 125 38.89 3.11 -29.92
C LYS A 125 37.38 3.01 -29.69
N THR A 126 36.86 3.77 -28.72
CA THR A 126 35.43 3.86 -28.43
C THR A 126 34.76 5.11 -29.02
N GLY A 127 35.51 5.91 -29.78
CA GLY A 127 35.00 7.14 -30.42
C GLY A 127 34.76 8.30 -29.45
N SER A 128 35.43 8.31 -28.30
CA SER A 128 35.39 9.39 -27.31
C SER A 128 36.74 10.09 -27.24
N ASP A 129 36.78 11.27 -26.63
CA ASP A 129 38.02 11.96 -26.28
C ASP A 129 38.03 12.43 -24.81
N ALA A 130 39.12 13.07 -24.41
CA ALA A 130 39.33 13.62 -23.08
C ALA A 130 38.31 14.71 -22.69
N GLU A 131 37.87 15.55 -23.63
CA GLU A 131 36.90 16.61 -23.38
C GLU A 131 35.50 16.03 -23.16
N GLU A 132 35.11 15.06 -24.00
CA GLU A 132 33.81 14.40 -23.93
C GLU A 132 33.63 13.58 -22.65
N ILE A 133 34.67 12.88 -22.18
CA ILE A 133 34.59 12.19 -20.87
C ILE A 133 34.46 13.15 -19.70
N ILE A 134 35.12 14.31 -19.74
CA ILE A 134 35.02 15.34 -18.67
C ILE A 134 33.61 15.92 -18.65
N ILE A 135 33.06 16.28 -19.82
CA ILE A 135 31.70 16.83 -19.94
C ILE A 135 30.66 15.81 -19.46
N SER A 136 30.77 14.56 -19.88
CA SER A 136 29.82 13.50 -19.52
C SER A 136 29.87 13.12 -18.04
N GLU A 137 31.05 13.11 -17.41
CA GLU A 137 31.21 12.94 -15.96
C GLU A 137 30.57 14.12 -15.20
N HIS A 138 30.82 15.37 -15.63
CA HIS A 138 30.21 16.55 -14.99
C HIS A 138 28.68 16.53 -15.09
N HIS A 139 28.13 16.17 -16.27
CA HIS A 139 26.68 16.05 -16.48
C HIS A 139 26.08 14.94 -15.60
N THR A 140 26.76 13.80 -15.49
CA THR A 140 26.37 12.69 -14.62
C THR A 140 26.31 13.10 -13.14
N LEU A 141 27.33 13.80 -12.65
CA LEU A 141 27.39 14.26 -11.25
C LEU A 141 26.32 15.31 -10.95
N SER A 142 26.14 16.27 -11.87
CA SER A 142 25.15 17.35 -11.73
C SER A 142 23.72 16.79 -11.69
N SER A 143 23.37 15.93 -12.64
CA SER A 143 22.04 15.29 -12.69
C SER A 143 21.79 14.38 -11.49
N GLY A 144 22.81 13.63 -11.05
CA GLY A 144 22.72 12.77 -9.87
C GLY A 144 22.44 13.54 -8.58
N ASN A 145 23.11 14.68 -8.38
CA ASN A 145 22.89 15.53 -7.20
C ASN A 145 21.49 16.13 -7.18
N VAL A 146 21.00 16.64 -8.31
CA VAL A 146 19.63 17.19 -8.44
C VAL A 146 18.59 16.10 -8.15
N THR A 147 18.77 14.92 -8.75
CA THR A 147 17.87 13.78 -8.56
C THR A 147 17.83 13.34 -7.10
N THR A 148 18.99 13.24 -6.43
CA THR A 148 19.05 12.92 -4.99
C THR A 148 18.25 13.94 -4.18
N GLY A 149 18.48 15.23 -4.41
CA GLY A 149 17.76 16.30 -3.72
C GLY A 149 16.25 16.21 -3.94
N ASN A 150 15.81 15.92 -5.16
CA ASN A 150 14.41 15.73 -5.51
C ASN A 150 13.80 14.51 -4.82
N ILE A 151 14.51 13.38 -4.76
CA ILE A 151 14.03 12.19 -4.05
C ILE A 151 13.86 12.47 -2.56
N ILE A 152 14.83 13.11 -1.91
CA ILE A 152 14.75 13.45 -0.48
C ILE A 152 13.58 14.41 -0.21
N ARG A 153 13.41 15.44 -1.05
CA ARG A 153 12.25 16.34 -0.99
C ARG A 153 10.94 15.59 -1.20
N GLY A 154 10.88 14.68 -2.16
CA GLY A 154 9.70 13.86 -2.43
C GLY A 154 9.34 12.95 -1.26
N LEU A 155 10.32 12.27 -0.66
CA LEU A 155 10.12 11.43 0.52
C LEU A 155 9.64 12.25 1.73
N ARG A 156 10.16 13.48 1.90
CA ARG A 156 9.67 14.40 2.92
C ARG A 156 8.24 14.84 2.65
N LEU A 157 7.94 15.24 1.41
CA LEU A 157 6.60 15.61 0.98
C LEU A 157 5.59 14.49 1.23
N ILE A 158 5.97 13.23 1.04
CA ILE A 158 5.10 12.09 1.36
C ILE A 158 4.74 12.03 2.84
N ASN A 159 5.63 12.45 3.75
CA ASN A 159 5.32 12.47 5.18
C ASN A 159 4.53 13.72 5.59
N ASP A 160 4.72 14.84 4.87
CA ASP A 160 4.11 16.13 5.19
C ASP A 160 2.69 16.28 4.61
N VAL A 161 2.32 15.50 3.59
CA VAL A 161 0.99 15.51 2.97
C VAL A 161 -0.04 14.78 3.81
N ASP A 162 -1.17 15.43 4.07
CA ASP A 162 -2.37 14.76 4.56
C ASP A 162 -3.01 13.94 3.43
N TRP A 163 -2.72 12.64 3.43
CA TRP A 163 -3.21 11.70 2.42
C TRP A 163 -4.71 11.49 2.46
N THR A 164 -5.34 11.74 3.61
CA THR A 164 -6.80 11.70 3.75
C THR A 164 -7.43 12.80 2.91
N VAL A 165 -7.00 14.05 3.10
CA VAL A 165 -7.49 15.18 2.32
C VAL A 165 -7.13 15.03 0.84
N TRP A 166 -5.93 14.53 0.55
CA TRP A 166 -5.52 14.28 -0.82
C TRP A 166 -6.41 13.23 -1.52
N PHE A 167 -6.66 12.09 -0.87
CA PHE A 167 -7.54 11.02 -1.34
C PHE A 167 -8.93 11.57 -1.65
N GLU A 168 -9.48 12.34 -0.71
CA GLU A 168 -10.77 13.00 -0.82
C GLU A 168 -10.86 13.97 -2.00
N GLY A 169 -9.73 14.53 -2.42
CA GLY A 169 -9.63 15.40 -3.59
C GLY A 169 -9.51 14.67 -4.93
N VAL A 170 -9.27 13.35 -4.94
CA VAL A 170 -9.10 12.55 -6.17
C VAL A 170 -10.09 11.39 -6.32
N SER A 171 -10.74 10.96 -5.23
CA SER A 171 -11.72 9.88 -5.24
C SER A 171 -12.97 10.29 -6.00
N ARG A 172 -13.23 9.63 -7.15
CA ARG A 172 -14.47 9.84 -7.94
C ARG A 172 -15.72 9.41 -7.18
N ILE A 173 -15.59 8.46 -6.26
CA ILE A 173 -16.68 7.97 -5.40
C ILE A 173 -17.02 9.05 -4.36
N ASP A 174 -16.02 9.67 -3.75
CA ASP A 174 -16.23 10.81 -2.86
C ASP A 174 -16.89 11.97 -3.60
N THR A 175 -16.46 12.28 -4.83
CA THR A 175 -17.07 13.33 -5.64
C THR A 175 -18.56 13.09 -5.84
N VAL A 176 -18.96 11.90 -6.29
CA VAL A 176 -20.39 11.61 -6.55
C VAL A 176 -21.23 11.58 -5.27
N LEU A 177 -20.66 11.11 -4.14
CA LEU A 177 -21.34 11.13 -2.85
C LEU A 177 -21.52 12.57 -2.34
N ARG A 178 -20.48 13.43 -2.40
CA ARG A 178 -20.59 14.83 -1.99
C ARG A 178 -21.56 15.64 -2.83
N GLU A 179 -21.65 15.36 -4.13
CA GLU A 179 -22.54 16.08 -5.03
C GLU A 179 -24.02 15.76 -4.81
N ARG A 180 -24.33 14.56 -4.32
CA ARG A 180 -25.71 14.01 -4.33
C ARG A 180 -26.26 13.65 -2.96
N THR A 181 -25.45 13.72 -1.90
CA THR A 181 -25.85 13.31 -0.54
C THR A 181 -25.26 14.26 0.50
N ASP A 182 -25.56 14.00 1.78
CA ASP A 182 -25.00 14.66 2.96
C ASP A 182 -23.54 14.29 3.26
N PHE A 183 -22.88 13.51 2.40
CA PHE A 183 -21.55 12.93 2.66
C PHE A 183 -20.47 13.98 2.98
N ALA A 184 -20.61 15.20 2.45
CA ALA A 184 -19.69 16.31 2.74
C ALA A 184 -19.79 16.83 4.19
N ALA A 185 -20.96 16.69 4.83
CA ALA A 185 -21.21 17.12 6.21
C ALA A 185 -20.71 16.12 7.26
N LEU A 186 -20.47 14.87 6.84
CA LEU A 186 -19.99 13.81 7.72
C LEU A 186 -18.53 14.02 8.15
N ASP A 187 -18.18 13.53 9.33
CA ASP A 187 -16.78 13.44 9.76
C ASP A 187 -16.03 12.34 8.97
N PHE A 188 -14.70 12.34 9.07
CA PHE A 188 -13.88 11.43 8.29
C PHE A 188 -14.18 9.95 8.59
N PHE A 189 -14.43 9.58 9.84
CA PHE A 189 -14.67 8.19 10.22
C PHE A 189 -15.99 7.68 9.61
N SER A 190 -17.03 8.49 9.61
CA SER A 190 -18.30 8.16 8.95
C SER A 190 -18.15 8.02 7.43
N ARG A 191 -17.39 8.92 6.79
CA ARG A 191 -17.07 8.82 5.36
C ARG A 191 -16.30 7.54 5.03
N ASP A 192 -15.36 7.16 5.89
CA ASP A 192 -14.55 5.96 5.70
C ASP A 192 -15.36 4.66 5.87
N GLN A 193 -16.33 4.64 6.78
CA GLN A 193 -17.28 3.52 6.89
C GLN A 193 -18.08 3.33 5.60
N TYR A 194 -18.47 4.43 4.92
CA TYR A 194 -19.19 4.34 3.64
C TYR A 194 -18.28 3.80 2.54
N ARG A 195 -17.03 4.27 2.46
CA ARG A 195 -16.03 3.75 1.53
C ARG A 195 -15.80 2.25 1.72
N THR A 196 -15.59 1.83 2.97
CA THR A 196 -15.42 0.41 3.33
C THR A 196 -16.65 -0.41 2.94
N ALA A 197 -17.85 0.09 3.21
CA ALA A 197 -19.09 -0.59 2.82
C ALA A 197 -19.21 -0.75 1.29
N ILE A 198 -18.87 0.29 0.53
CA ILE A 198 -18.86 0.26 -0.94
C ILE A 198 -17.84 -0.78 -1.45
N GLU A 199 -16.63 -0.81 -0.91
CA GLU A 199 -15.61 -1.82 -1.28
C GLU A 199 -16.09 -3.25 -1.00
N GLU A 200 -16.66 -3.48 0.19
CA GLU A 200 -17.18 -4.80 0.57
C GLU A 200 -18.30 -5.28 -0.36
N LEU A 201 -19.23 -4.38 -0.69
CA LEU A 201 -20.37 -4.63 -1.56
C LEU A 201 -19.91 -4.85 -3.01
N ALA A 202 -18.97 -4.06 -3.50
CA ALA A 202 -18.39 -4.21 -4.83
C ALA A 202 -17.63 -5.53 -4.98
N ARG A 203 -16.81 -5.92 -3.98
CA ARG A 203 -15.98 -7.15 -4.02
C ARG A 203 -16.80 -8.44 -4.23
N ARG A 204 -18.07 -8.44 -3.85
CA ARG A 204 -18.99 -9.59 -3.95
C ARG A 204 -20.21 -9.31 -4.81
N SER A 205 -20.17 -8.27 -5.61
CA SER A 205 -21.09 -8.03 -6.72
C SER A 205 -20.32 -8.06 -8.04
N ASN A 206 -21.04 -8.06 -9.16
CA ASN A 206 -20.43 -7.92 -10.49
C ASN A 206 -20.28 -6.44 -10.90
N LEU A 207 -20.37 -5.51 -9.94
CA LEU A 207 -20.37 -4.07 -10.19
C LEU A 207 -19.06 -3.44 -9.68
N SER A 208 -18.65 -2.35 -10.32
CA SER A 208 -17.56 -1.52 -9.80
C SER A 208 -18.00 -0.74 -8.56
N GLU A 209 -17.04 -0.34 -7.74
CA GLU A 209 -17.29 0.49 -6.54
C GLU A 209 -18.07 1.77 -6.87
N TYR A 210 -17.76 2.40 -8.00
CA TYR A 210 -18.51 3.56 -8.49
C TYR A 210 -19.98 3.24 -8.78
N ARG A 211 -20.27 2.10 -9.42
CA ARG A 211 -21.65 1.68 -9.72
C ARG A 211 -22.42 1.27 -8.46
N VAL A 212 -21.76 0.70 -7.47
CA VAL A 212 -22.37 0.43 -6.16
C VAL A 212 -22.76 1.73 -5.45
N ALA A 213 -21.86 2.72 -5.44
CA ALA A 213 -22.13 4.03 -4.87
C ALA A 213 -23.32 4.72 -5.58
N GLU A 214 -23.34 4.70 -6.92
CA GLU A 214 -24.43 5.24 -7.72
C GLU A 214 -25.78 4.57 -7.40
N LYS A 215 -25.81 3.23 -7.28
CA LYS A 215 -27.02 2.50 -6.90
C LYS A 215 -27.51 2.83 -5.49
N ALA A 216 -26.60 3.03 -4.54
CA ALA A 216 -26.96 3.46 -3.19
C ALA A 216 -27.61 4.86 -3.21
N ILE A 217 -27.03 5.80 -3.97
CA ILE A 217 -27.58 7.15 -4.15
C ILE A 217 -28.96 7.10 -4.83
N GLU A 218 -29.12 6.30 -5.88
CA GLU A 218 -30.40 6.12 -6.56
C GLU A 218 -31.49 5.63 -5.60
N LEU A 219 -31.24 4.55 -4.85
CA LEU A 219 -32.21 4.00 -3.90
C LEU A 219 -32.59 4.99 -2.81
N ALA A 220 -31.60 5.72 -2.30
CA ALA A 220 -31.83 6.71 -1.28
C ALA A 220 -32.61 7.93 -1.83
N GLY A 221 -32.40 8.29 -3.09
CA GLY A 221 -33.16 9.35 -3.78
C GLY A 221 -34.64 8.97 -3.96
N HIS A 222 -34.93 7.73 -4.35
CA HIS A 222 -36.30 7.22 -4.45
C HIS A 222 -37.00 7.15 -3.08
N ALA A 223 -36.27 6.75 -2.03
CA ALA A 223 -36.82 6.74 -0.68
C ALA A 223 -37.16 8.15 -0.16
N ALA A 224 -36.40 9.17 -0.57
CA ALA A 224 -36.70 10.56 -0.24
C ALA A 224 -37.91 11.12 -1.02
N SER A 225 -38.16 10.63 -2.25
CA SER A 225 -39.33 11.05 -3.05
C SER A 225 -40.63 10.34 -2.67
N ASP A 226 -40.55 9.09 -2.20
CA ASP A 226 -41.73 8.26 -1.87
C ASP A 226 -42.31 8.51 -0.46
N GLY A 227 -41.62 9.31 0.38
CA GLY A 227 -42.19 9.92 1.58
C GLY A 227 -42.73 8.96 2.65
N ASP A 228 -41.86 8.41 3.50
CA ASP A 228 -42.28 7.90 4.81
C ASP A 228 -42.38 9.09 5.78
N GLY A 229 -43.60 9.58 5.97
CA GLY A 229 -43.93 10.81 6.67
C GLY A 229 -43.82 10.76 8.19
N ASP A 230 -42.78 10.15 8.76
CA ASP A 230 -42.63 10.12 10.23
C ASP A 230 -41.18 10.05 10.74
N VAL A 231 -40.29 10.92 10.25
CA VAL A 231 -39.17 11.41 11.08
C VAL A 231 -38.93 12.89 10.76
N VAL A 232 -39.39 13.76 11.66
CA VAL A 232 -38.95 15.14 11.74
C VAL A 232 -37.46 15.15 12.13
N LEU A 233 -36.58 15.32 11.16
CA LEU A 233 -35.28 15.95 11.38
C LEU A 233 -35.06 17.05 10.34
N THR A 234 -34.86 18.22 10.91
CA THR A 234 -34.62 19.52 10.31
C THR A 234 -33.56 19.52 9.21
N GLY A 235 -33.93 20.07 8.04
CA GLY A 235 -33.01 20.83 7.19
C GLY A 235 -32.29 20.05 6.09
N SER A 236 -32.61 20.43 4.84
CA SER A 236 -32.01 20.04 3.56
C SER A 236 -32.43 18.66 3.01
N ALA A 237 -32.91 18.67 1.77
CA ALA A 237 -33.24 17.50 0.96
C ALA A 237 -31.95 16.75 0.54
N HIS A 238 -31.13 16.37 1.50
CA HIS A 238 -29.96 15.53 1.29
C HIS A 238 -30.33 14.11 1.66
N THR A 239 -30.30 13.28 0.64
CA THR A 239 -30.56 11.85 0.69
C THR A 239 -29.55 11.16 1.63
N ASP A 240 -30.01 10.62 2.77
CA ASP A 240 -29.17 9.81 3.68
C ASP A 240 -28.85 8.45 3.02
N VAL A 241 -27.73 8.43 2.28
CA VAL A 241 -27.20 7.22 1.65
C VAL A 241 -26.65 6.22 2.67
N GLY A 242 -26.32 6.68 3.88
CA GLY A 242 -25.83 5.86 4.97
C GLY A 242 -26.79 4.75 5.36
N PHE A 243 -28.09 5.03 5.31
CA PHE A 243 -29.13 4.05 5.60
C PHE A 243 -29.07 2.79 4.71
N PHE A 244 -28.55 2.92 3.48
CA PHE A 244 -28.36 1.83 2.52
C PHE A 244 -26.93 1.26 2.53
N LEU A 245 -25.91 2.06 2.86
CA LEU A 245 -24.53 1.57 2.88
C LEU A 245 -24.19 0.81 4.18
N VAL A 246 -24.55 1.39 5.32
CA VAL A 246 -24.21 0.89 6.65
C VAL A 246 -25.44 0.65 7.55
N GLY A 247 -26.60 1.15 7.14
CA GLY A 247 -27.83 1.11 7.92
C GLY A 247 -28.75 -0.09 7.67
N PRO A 248 -29.95 -0.06 8.29
CA PRO A 248 -30.98 -1.11 8.20
C PRO A 248 -31.41 -1.50 6.79
N ARG A 249 -31.41 -0.57 5.82
CA ARG A 249 -31.82 -0.84 4.43
C ARG A 249 -30.71 -1.36 3.53
N ARG A 250 -29.55 -1.73 4.09
CA ARG A 250 -28.45 -2.37 3.35
C ARG A 250 -28.87 -3.63 2.58
N LEU A 251 -29.84 -4.39 3.09
CA LEU A 251 -30.34 -5.58 2.37
C LEU A 251 -31.04 -5.24 1.05
N GLU A 252 -31.64 -4.05 0.92
CA GLU A 252 -32.26 -3.62 -0.32
C GLU A 252 -31.20 -3.29 -1.36
N LEU A 253 -30.14 -2.58 -0.95
CA LEU A 253 -28.98 -2.32 -1.80
C LEU A 253 -28.31 -3.63 -2.23
N GLU A 254 -28.09 -4.57 -1.30
CA GLU A 254 -27.51 -5.88 -1.60
C GLU A 254 -28.30 -6.65 -2.67
N LYS A 255 -29.63 -6.61 -2.60
CA LYS A 255 -30.48 -7.21 -3.64
C LYS A 255 -30.34 -6.48 -4.98
N ALA A 256 -30.37 -5.14 -4.95
CA ALA A 256 -30.29 -4.32 -6.17
C ALA A 256 -28.96 -4.49 -6.93
N ILE A 257 -27.85 -4.72 -6.22
CA ILE A 257 -26.53 -4.92 -6.83
C ILE A 257 -26.19 -6.41 -7.08
N GLY A 258 -27.06 -7.34 -6.70
CA GLY A 258 -26.79 -8.78 -6.82
C GLY A 258 -25.66 -9.28 -5.92
N TYR A 259 -25.55 -8.74 -4.71
CA TYR A 259 -24.52 -9.07 -3.72
C TYR A 259 -24.60 -10.53 -3.28
N ARG A 260 -23.44 -11.21 -3.21
CA ARG A 260 -23.32 -12.60 -2.77
C ARG A 260 -22.71 -12.69 -1.35
N PRO A 261 -23.53 -12.84 -0.29
CA PRO A 261 -23.03 -12.88 1.08
C PRO A 261 -22.15 -14.12 1.33
N THR A 262 -21.23 -14.02 2.29
CA THR A 262 -20.50 -15.21 2.78
C THR A 262 -21.45 -16.18 3.50
N ILE A 263 -21.03 -17.44 3.58
CA ILE A 263 -21.67 -18.44 4.44
C ILE A 263 -21.69 -17.95 5.89
N SER A 264 -20.56 -17.45 6.40
CA SER A 264 -20.46 -16.88 7.76
C SER A 264 -21.43 -15.71 7.99
N GLN A 265 -21.54 -14.74 7.07
CA GLN A 265 -22.51 -13.66 7.17
C GLN A 265 -23.95 -14.16 7.12
N THR A 266 -24.24 -15.17 6.29
CA THR A 266 -25.58 -15.76 6.19
C THR A 266 -25.97 -16.45 7.49
N VAL A 267 -25.07 -17.23 8.09
CA VAL A 267 -25.26 -17.86 9.41
C VAL A 267 -25.42 -16.80 10.49
N LYS A 268 -24.55 -15.79 10.54
CA LYS A 268 -24.65 -14.68 11.52
C LYS A 268 -25.94 -13.89 11.40
N ARG A 269 -26.43 -13.68 10.17
CA ARG A 269 -27.73 -13.01 9.90
C ARG A 269 -28.90 -13.89 10.31
N ALA A 270 -28.87 -15.18 9.99
CA ALA A 270 -29.88 -16.14 10.45
C ALA A 270 -29.93 -16.18 11.98
N PHE A 271 -28.77 -16.19 12.62
CA PHE A 271 -28.62 -16.18 14.07
C PHE A 271 -29.13 -14.88 14.73
N ARG A 272 -28.83 -13.70 14.15
CA ARG A 272 -29.40 -12.42 14.65
C ARG A 272 -30.91 -12.35 14.48
N LYS A 273 -31.47 -12.95 13.42
CA LYS A 273 -32.93 -13.00 13.20
C LYS A 273 -33.67 -13.82 14.26
N THR A 274 -33.03 -14.83 14.85
CA THR A 274 -33.59 -15.60 15.97
C THR A 274 -33.59 -14.85 17.30
N GLY A 275 -32.97 -13.65 17.38
CA GLY A 275 -32.97 -12.83 18.59
C GLY A 275 -32.40 -13.55 19.81
N TRP A 276 -32.97 -13.33 20.99
CA TRP A 276 -32.54 -14.00 22.23
C TRP A 276 -32.74 -15.54 22.15
N LEU A 277 -33.70 -16.03 21.36
CA LEU A 277 -33.88 -17.48 21.18
C LEU A 277 -32.67 -18.15 20.54
N GLY A 278 -31.89 -17.41 19.72
CA GLY A 278 -30.64 -17.91 19.16
C GLY A 278 -29.59 -18.23 20.22
N ILE A 279 -29.62 -17.53 21.37
CA ILE A 279 -28.68 -17.75 22.48
C ILE A 279 -29.27 -18.75 23.47
N VAL A 280 -30.56 -18.62 23.82
CA VAL A 280 -31.20 -19.43 24.86
C VAL A 280 -31.33 -20.88 24.44
N VAL A 281 -31.72 -21.16 23.19
CA VAL A 281 -31.99 -22.53 22.74
C VAL A 281 -30.72 -23.40 22.73
N PRO A 282 -29.58 -22.98 22.16
CA PRO A 282 -28.36 -23.78 22.18
C PRO A 282 -27.78 -23.94 23.58
N VAL A 283 -27.81 -22.88 24.38
CA VAL A 283 -27.32 -22.92 25.76
C VAL A 283 -28.19 -23.87 26.59
N PHE A 284 -29.51 -23.76 26.51
CA PHE A 284 -30.42 -24.65 27.22
C PHE A 284 -30.27 -26.11 26.76
N ALA A 285 -30.14 -26.35 25.44
CA ALA A 285 -29.92 -27.68 24.90
C ALA A 285 -28.59 -28.28 25.40
N LEU A 286 -27.52 -27.48 25.45
CA LEU A 286 -26.21 -27.90 25.94
C LEU A 286 -26.24 -28.19 27.46
N THR A 287 -26.91 -27.33 28.24
CA THR A 287 -27.14 -27.56 29.67
C THR A 287 -27.94 -28.83 29.92
N ALA A 288 -29.03 -29.04 29.16
CA ALA A 288 -29.84 -30.25 29.25
C ALA A 288 -29.03 -31.50 28.87
N LEU A 289 -28.21 -31.42 27.83
CA LEU A 289 -27.30 -32.51 27.42
C LEU A 289 -26.32 -32.86 28.56
N LEU A 290 -25.68 -31.87 29.18
CA LEU A 290 -24.77 -32.08 30.31
C LEU A 290 -25.50 -32.72 31.50
N LEU A 291 -26.72 -32.28 31.81
CA LEU A 291 -27.53 -32.88 32.87
C LEU A 291 -27.92 -34.34 32.58
N VAL A 292 -28.29 -34.66 31.34
CA VAL A 292 -28.61 -36.03 30.93
C VAL A 292 -27.37 -36.92 31.00
N LEU A 293 -26.23 -36.45 30.52
CA LEU A 293 -24.96 -37.19 30.58
C LEU A 293 -24.53 -37.46 32.03
N SER A 294 -24.56 -36.43 32.89
CA SER A 294 -24.26 -36.58 34.31
C SER A 294 -25.24 -37.50 35.01
N GLY A 295 -26.54 -37.40 34.70
CA GLY A 295 -27.58 -38.25 35.28
C GLY A 295 -27.40 -39.73 34.92
N ASN A 296 -27.11 -40.02 33.65
CA ASN A 296 -26.80 -41.37 33.19
C ASN A 296 -25.52 -41.92 33.84
N ALA A 297 -24.49 -41.09 34.00
CA ALA A 297 -23.25 -41.50 34.68
C ALA A 297 -23.50 -41.83 36.16
N LEU A 298 -24.28 -40.99 36.86
CA LEU A 298 -24.65 -41.21 38.26
C LEU A 298 -25.53 -42.46 38.44
N ALA A 299 -26.44 -42.74 37.51
CA ALA A 299 -27.26 -43.95 37.50
C ALA A 299 -26.40 -45.22 37.30
N ASN A 300 -25.41 -45.17 36.41
CA ASN A 300 -24.47 -46.26 36.18
C ASN A 300 -23.56 -46.55 37.39
N LEU A 301 -23.37 -45.58 38.29
CA LEU A 301 -22.65 -45.75 39.56
C LEU A 301 -23.52 -46.39 40.66
N GLY A 302 -24.78 -46.73 40.36
CA GLY A 302 -25.69 -47.40 41.30
C GLY A 302 -26.25 -46.48 42.40
N LEU A 303 -26.23 -45.16 42.19
CA LEU A 303 -26.76 -44.20 43.15
C LEU A 303 -28.30 -44.26 43.24
N SER A 304 -28.83 -43.94 44.42
CA SER A 304 -30.28 -43.90 44.63
C SER A 304 -30.91 -42.71 43.89
N VAL A 305 -32.12 -42.89 43.35
CA VAL A 305 -32.84 -41.84 42.60
C VAL A 305 -32.89 -40.49 43.34
N PRO A 306 -33.17 -40.41 44.65
CA PRO A 306 -33.17 -39.14 45.37
C PRO A 306 -31.79 -38.44 45.39
N SER A 307 -30.70 -39.20 45.49
CA SER A 307 -29.34 -38.65 45.47
C SER A 307 -28.94 -38.11 44.09
N ILE A 308 -29.38 -38.78 43.01
CA ILE A 308 -29.18 -38.33 41.64
C ILE A 308 -29.91 -37.00 41.41
N VAL A 309 -31.18 -36.90 41.84
CA VAL A 309 -31.98 -35.67 41.70
C VAL A 309 -31.32 -34.50 42.44
N LEU A 310 -30.84 -34.72 43.67
CA LEU A 310 -30.15 -33.68 44.44
C LEU A 310 -28.85 -33.22 43.77
N MET A 311 -28.05 -34.16 43.26
CA MET A 311 -26.79 -33.84 42.56
C MET A 311 -27.02 -33.11 41.23
N LEU A 312 -28.02 -33.51 40.45
CA LEU A 312 -28.39 -32.81 39.21
C LEU A 312 -28.90 -31.39 39.50
N ALA A 313 -29.69 -31.20 40.55
CA ALA A 313 -30.15 -29.88 40.98
C ALA A 313 -28.96 -28.96 41.33
N LEU A 314 -27.96 -29.48 42.05
CA LEU A 314 -26.76 -28.73 42.41
C LEU A 314 -25.85 -28.46 41.19
N PHE A 315 -25.79 -29.40 40.24
CA PHE A 315 -24.96 -29.29 39.03
C PHE A 315 -25.59 -28.41 37.94
N ALA A 316 -26.90 -28.16 37.99
CA ALA A 316 -27.60 -27.37 36.97
C ALA A 316 -27.02 -25.96 36.79
N VAL A 317 -26.61 -25.30 37.88
CA VAL A 317 -26.01 -23.96 37.83
C VAL A 317 -24.61 -23.99 37.18
N PRO A 318 -23.64 -24.80 37.65
CA PRO A 318 -22.35 -24.96 36.97
C PRO A 318 -22.46 -25.41 35.51
N ALA A 319 -23.39 -26.31 35.19
CA ALA A 319 -23.62 -26.77 33.82
C ALA A 319 -24.10 -25.64 32.91
N SER A 320 -24.99 -24.77 33.41
CA SER A 320 -25.48 -23.61 32.66
C SER A 320 -24.39 -22.58 32.41
N GLU A 321 -23.52 -22.32 33.40
CA GLU A 321 -22.38 -21.40 33.23
C GLU A 321 -21.37 -21.95 32.22
N GLY A 322 -21.04 -23.24 32.30
CA GLY A 322 -20.17 -23.91 31.34
C GLY A 322 -20.72 -23.87 29.92
N ALA A 323 -22.03 -24.10 29.77
CA ALA A 323 -22.70 -24.02 28.47
C ALA A 323 -22.65 -22.61 27.86
N LEU A 324 -22.84 -21.56 28.67
CA LEU A 324 -22.70 -20.16 28.25
C LEU A 324 -21.27 -19.82 27.82
N ALA A 325 -20.27 -20.25 28.59
CA ALA A 325 -18.86 -19.99 28.29
C ALA A 325 -18.41 -20.67 26.97
N PHE A 326 -18.83 -21.92 26.76
CA PHE A 326 -18.58 -22.64 25.51
C PHE A 326 -19.29 -21.97 24.32
N PHE A 327 -20.54 -21.56 24.50
CA PHE A 327 -21.28 -20.87 23.46
C PHE A 327 -20.61 -19.56 23.04
N ASN A 328 -20.18 -18.74 24.00
CA ASN A 328 -19.52 -17.47 23.73
C ASN A 328 -18.18 -17.63 23.01
N THR A 329 -17.42 -18.69 23.31
CA THR A 329 -16.14 -18.96 22.63
C THR A 329 -16.31 -19.47 21.19
N VAL A 330 -17.40 -20.17 20.89
CA VAL A 330 -17.68 -20.65 19.52
C VAL A 330 -18.28 -19.55 18.63
N VAL A 331 -18.98 -18.58 19.22
CA VAL A 331 -19.66 -17.50 18.48
C VAL A 331 -18.82 -16.23 18.35
N SER A 332 -17.86 -16.02 19.26
CA SER A 332 -16.84 -14.95 19.15
C SER A 332 -15.92 -15.14 17.95
#